data_AF-A0A376KYE9-F1
#
_entry.id   AF-A0A376KYE9-F1
#
_cell.length_a   1.000
_cell.length_b   1.000
_cell.length_c   1.000
_cell.angle_alpha   90.00
_cell.angle_beta   90.00
_cell.angle_gamma   90.00
#
_symmetry.space_group_name_H-M   'P 1'
#
loop_
_entity.id
_entity.type
_entity.pdbx_description
1 polymer ?
#
loop_
_entity_poly.entity_id
_entity_poly.type
_entity_poly.pdbx_seq_one_letter_code
_entity_poly.pdbx_strand_id
1 'polypeptide(L)'
;MNTIFSARIMKRLALTTALCTAFISAAHADDLNIKTMIPGVPQIDAESYILIDYNSGKVLAEQNADVRRDPASLTKMMTSYVIGQAMKAGKFKETDLVTIGNDAWATGNPVFKGSSLMFLKPGMQVPVSQLIRGINLQSGNDACVAMADFAAGSQDAFCWLDEQLR
;
A
#
# COMPACT_ATOMS: atom_id res chain seq x y z
N MET A 1 35.05 74.83 -24.06
CA MET A 1 33.72 75.28 -24.48
C MET A 1 32.68 74.34 -23.89
N ASN A 2 31.88 74.84 -22.95
CA ASN A 2 31.01 74.03 -22.09
C ASN A 2 29.79 73.49 -22.84
N THR A 3 29.54 72.21 -22.63
CA THR A 3 28.48 71.37 -23.15
C THR A 3 27.10 71.79 -22.64
N ILE A 4 26.23 72.29 -23.52
CA ILE A 4 24.80 72.48 -23.22
C ILE A 4 24.06 71.23 -23.66
N PHE A 5 24.14 70.17 -22.85
CA PHE A 5 23.18 69.07 -22.96
C PHE A 5 21.84 69.58 -22.42
N SER A 6 20.87 69.77 -23.32
CA SER A 6 19.55 70.30 -22.97
C SER A 6 18.91 69.43 -21.88
N ALA A 7 18.45 70.07 -20.79
CA ALA A 7 17.77 69.40 -19.67
C ALA A 7 16.59 68.51 -20.12
N ARG A 8 16.02 68.76 -21.30
CA ARG A 8 14.98 67.92 -21.91
C ARG A 8 15.48 66.54 -22.34
N ILE A 9 16.71 66.44 -22.86
CA ILE A 9 17.32 65.18 -23.27
C ILE A 9 17.67 64.34 -22.04
N MET A 10 18.21 64.98 -21.01
CA MET A 10 18.56 64.34 -19.74
C MET A 10 17.33 63.79 -19.01
N LYS A 11 16.21 64.54 -19.01
CA LYS A 11 14.92 64.08 -18.47
C LYS A 11 14.33 62.91 -19.25
N ARG A 12 14.43 62.91 -20.58
CA ARG A 12 13.95 61.80 -21.42
C ARG A 12 14.78 60.54 -21.18
N LEU A 13 16.11 60.66 -21.09
CA LEU A 13 16.99 59.54 -20.82
C LEU A 13 16.78 58.97 -19.41
N ALA A 14 16.59 59.83 -18.41
CA ALA A 14 16.26 59.41 -17.05
C ALA A 14 14.90 58.70 -16.99
N LEU A 15 13.88 59.21 -17.71
CA LEU A 15 12.56 58.59 -17.77
C LEU A 15 12.59 57.24 -18.49
N THR A 16 13.31 57.10 -19.61
CA THR A 16 13.45 55.81 -20.31
C THR A 16 14.21 54.80 -19.47
N THR A 17 15.26 55.23 -18.76
CA THR A 17 16.03 54.34 -17.88
C THR A 17 15.18 53.87 -16.71
N ALA A 18 14.43 54.78 -16.06
CA ALA A 18 13.49 54.46 -14.99
C ALA A 18 12.39 53.50 -15.46
N LEU A 19 11.87 53.71 -16.68
CA LEU A 19 10.84 52.87 -17.28
C LEU A 19 11.40 51.47 -17.60
N CYS A 20 12.60 51.38 -18.18
CA CYS A 20 13.28 50.10 -18.44
C CYS A 20 13.59 49.34 -17.15
N THR A 21 14.05 50.02 -16.08
CA THR A 21 14.28 49.38 -14.78
C THR A 21 12.99 48.87 -14.14
N ALA A 22 11.87 49.59 -14.29
CA ALA A 22 10.56 49.15 -13.80
C ALA A 22 10.05 47.90 -14.55
N PHE A 23 10.28 47.83 -15.86
CA PHE A 23 9.92 46.65 -16.66
C PHE A 23 10.78 45.42 -16.34
N ILE A 24 12.06 45.59 -15.99
CA ILE A 24 12.93 44.47 -15.57
C ILE A 24 12.48 43.89 -14.22
N SER A 25 12.08 44.73 -13.26
CA SER A 25 11.55 44.25 -11.96
C SER A 25 10.22 43.52 -12.09
N ALA A 26 9.36 43.87 -13.04
CA ALA A 26 8.10 43.17 -13.29
C ALA A 26 8.31 41.78 -13.93
N ALA A 27 9.40 41.58 -14.67
CA ALA A 27 9.72 40.31 -15.32
C ALA A 27 10.30 39.24 -14.37
N HIS A 28 10.68 39.60 -13.14
CA HIS A 28 11.20 38.68 -12.11
C HIS A 28 10.14 38.20 -11.11
N ALA A 29 8.86 38.49 -11.34
CA ALA A 29 7.77 37.81 -10.65
C ALA A 29 7.47 36.46 -11.31
N ASP A 30 8.51 35.64 -11.51
CA ASP A 30 8.27 34.21 -11.68
C ASP A 30 7.73 33.71 -10.35
N ASP A 31 6.51 33.17 -10.38
CA ASP A 31 5.80 32.59 -9.27
C ASP A 31 6.57 31.34 -8.79
N LEU A 32 7.62 31.57 -7.99
CA LEU A 32 8.60 30.58 -7.53
C LEU A 32 7.98 29.44 -6.69
N ASN A 33 6.68 29.47 -6.44
CA ASN A 33 6.04 28.69 -5.39
C ASN A 33 5.30 27.44 -5.89
N ILE A 34 4.94 27.33 -7.18
CA ILE A 34 4.18 26.16 -7.68
C ILE A 34 5.09 24.91 -7.78
N LYS A 35 6.34 25.07 -8.20
CA LYS A 35 7.26 23.93 -8.42
C LYS A 35 7.78 23.30 -7.11
N THR A 36 7.79 24.05 -6.02
CA THR A 36 8.26 23.58 -4.70
C THR A 36 7.12 23.42 -3.69
N MET A 37 5.87 23.51 -4.13
CA MET A 37 4.70 23.32 -3.28
C MET A 37 4.70 21.89 -2.71
N ILE A 38 4.58 21.79 -1.38
CA ILE A 38 4.26 20.53 -0.73
C ILE A 38 2.72 20.43 -0.70
N PRO A 39 2.10 19.45 -1.37
CA PRO A 39 0.66 19.31 -1.36
C PRO A 39 0.19 19.00 0.07
N GLY A 40 -0.92 19.63 0.49
CA GLY A 40 -1.58 19.28 1.74
C GLY A 40 -2.18 17.87 1.65
N VAL A 41 -2.10 17.11 2.75
CA VAL A 41 -2.70 15.77 2.84
C VAL A 41 -4.22 15.94 3.04
N PRO A 42 -5.08 15.24 2.26
CA PRO A 42 -6.52 15.28 2.46
C PRO A 42 -6.90 14.70 3.83
N GLN A 43 -8.03 15.14 4.38
CA GLN A 43 -8.59 14.51 5.57
C GLN A 43 -9.13 13.12 5.19
N ILE A 44 -8.69 12.10 5.93
CA ILE A 44 -9.13 10.71 5.76
C ILE A 44 -9.86 10.30 7.04
N ASP A 45 -11.12 9.86 6.89
CA ASP A 45 -11.94 9.39 8.00
C ASP A 45 -11.58 7.94 8.37
N ALA A 46 -10.42 7.77 9.02
CA ALA A 46 -9.90 6.50 9.50
C ALA A 46 -9.01 6.71 10.74
N GLU A 47 -8.93 5.70 11.61
CA GLU A 47 -8.08 5.77 12.81
C GLU A 47 -6.57 5.78 12.48
N SER A 48 -6.18 5.15 11.37
CA SER A 48 -4.80 5.07 10.89
C SER A 48 -4.74 4.85 9.38
N TYR A 49 -3.73 5.40 8.70
CA TYR A 49 -3.41 5.10 7.30
C TYR A 49 -1.93 5.31 7.00
N ILE A 50 -1.48 4.69 5.92
CA ILE A 50 -0.18 4.95 5.29
C ILE A 50 -0.35 4.87 3.77
N LEU A 51 0.28 5.79 3.05
CA LEU A 51 0.39 5.77 1.59
C LEU A 51 1.88 5.72 1.23
N ILE A 52 2.27 4.67 0.53
CA ILE A 52 3.66 4.41 0.14
C ILE A 52 3.77 4.25 -1.37
N ASP A 53 4.88 4.71 -1.93
CA ASP A 53 5.29 4.31 -3.28
C ASP A 53 5.93 2.92 -3.24
N TYR A 54 5.44 2.00 -4.06
CA TYR A 54 5.87 0.60 -4.05
C TYR A 54 7.35 0.41 -4.41
N ASN A 55 7.86 1.15 -5.40
CA ASN A 55 9.21 0.93 -5.91
C ASN A 55 10.28 1.54 -5.01
N SER A 56 10.03 2.74 -4.49
CA SER A 56 10.99 3.50 -3.67
C SER A 56 10.82 3.27 -2.16
N GLY A 57 9.67 2.77 -1.72
CA GLY A 57 9.32 2.67 -0.31
C GLY A 57 9.05 4.03 0.34
N LYS A 58 8.97 5.12 -0.43
CA LYS A 58 8.77 6.46 0.11
C LYS A 58 7.36 6.60 0.67
N VAL A 59 7.27 7.01 1.94
CA VAL A 59 6.02 7.43 2.56
C VAL A 59 5.59 8.77 1.98
N LEU A 60 4.39 8.81 1.40
CA LEU A 60 3.80 10.00 0.77
C LEU A 60 2.83 10.71 1.73
N ALA A 61 2.14 9.96 2.58
CA ALA A 61 1.26 10.46 3.64
C ALA A 61 1.05 9.36 4.68
N GLU A 62 0.93 9.72 5.96
CA GLU A 62 0.64 8.78 7.03
C GLU A 62 -0.06 9.44 8.21
N GLN A 63 -0.83 8.66 8.96
CA GLN A 63 -1.40 9.05 10.24
C GLN A 63 -1.50 7.80 11.12
N ASN A 64 -0.91 7.85 12.32
CA ASN A 64 -0.90 6.74 13.28
C ASN A 64 -0.44 5.40 12.68
N ALA A 65 0.47 5.40 11.71
CA ALA A 65 0.85 4.20 10.95
C ALA A 65 1.51 3.10 11.80
N ASP A 66 2.25 3.46 12.85
CA ASP A 66 2.91 2.52 13.76
C ASP A 66 2.06 2.12 14.97
N VAL A 67 0.85 2.67 15.11
CA VAL A 67 -0.03 2.33 16.23
C VAL A 67 -0.52 0.89 16.04
N ARG A 68 -0.29 0.04 17.05
CA ARG A 68 -0.75 -1.36 17.02
C ARG A 68 -2.28 -1.42 17.01
N ARG A 69 -2.83 -2.18 16.07
CA ARG A 69 -4.27 -2.40 15.90
C ARG A 69 -4.55 -3.86 15.58
N ASP A 70 -5.80 -4.28 15.78
CA ASP A 70 -6.26 -5.58 15.29
C ASP A 70 -6.29 -5.57 13.76
N PRO A 71 -5.50 -6.41 13.08
CA PRO A 71 -5.49 -6.48 11.61
C PRO A 71 -6.75 -7.15 11.04
N ALA A 72 -7.53 -7.87 11.86
CA ALA A 72 -8.64 -8.69 11.41
C ALA A 72 -8.25 -9.55 10.18
N SER A 73 -9.01 -9.47 9.08
CA SER A 73 -8.73 -10.25 7.87
C SER A 73 -7.47 -9.81 7.11
N LEU A 74 -6.85 -8.66 7.43
CA LEU A 74 -5.57 -8.28 6.82
C LEU A 74 -4.45 -9.28 7.17
N THR A 75 -4.58 -10.03 8.27
CA THR A 75 -3.70 -11.15 8.61
C THR A 75 -3.53 -12.15 7.45
N LYS A 76 -4.57 -12.33 6.62
CA LYS A 76 -4.52 -13.25 5.49
C LYS A 76 -3.54 -12.82 4.39
N MET A 77 -3.12 -11.55 4.35
CA MET A 77 -2.01 -11.14 3.48
C MET A 77 -0.73 -11.88 3.84
N MET A 78 -0.47 -12.11 5.13
CA MET A 78 0.67 -12.88 5.60
C MET A 78 0.53 -14.37 5.26
N THR A 79 -0.66 -14.94 5.49
CA THR A 79 -0.98 -16.31 5.09
C THR A 79 -0.70 -16.54 3.59
N SER A 80 -1.17 -15.63 2.73
CA SER A 80 -0.92 -15.70 1.29
C SER A 80 0.55 -15.49 0.93
N TYR A 81 1.27 -14.66 1.67
CA TYR A 81 2.72 -14.48 1.50
C TYR A 81 3.49 -15.78 1.78
N VAL A 82 3.21 -16.44 2.91
CA VAL A 82 3.86 -17.72 3.27
C VAL A 82 3.55 -18.83 2.27
N ILE A 83 2.29 -18.97 1.86
CA ILE A 83 1.89 -19.91 0.81
C ILE A 83 2.64 -19.61 -0.50
N GLY A 84 2.68 -18.33 -0.90
CA GLY A 84 3.40 -17.90 -2.10
C GLY A 84 4.90 -18.21 -2.05
N GLN A 85 5.54 -18.02 -0.88
CA GLN A 85 6.94 -18.36 -0.66
C GLN A 85 7.18 -19.87 -0.74
N ALA A 86 6.30 -20.68 -0.17
CA ALA A 86 6.38 -22.15 -0.27
C ALA A 86 6.23 -22.63 -1.71
N MET A 87 5.29 -22.05 -2.47
CA MET A 87 5.13 -22.35 -3.91
C MET A 87 6.33 -21.91 -4.72
N LYS A 88 6.87 -20.71 -4.47
CA LYS A 88 8.08 -20.20 -5.13
C LYS A 88 9.30 -21.08 -4.85
N ALA A 89 9.39 -21.66 -3.65
CA ALA A 89 10.41 -22.62 -3.27
C ALA A 89 10.17 -24.04 -3.83
N GLY A 90 9.10 -24.25 -4.60
CA GLY A 90 8.78 -25.54 -5.23
C GLY A 90 8.27 -26.60 -4.25
N LYS A 91 7.75 -26.21 -3.07
CA LYS A 91 7.23 -27.17 -2.07
C LYS A 91 5.96 -27.87 -2.56
N PHE A 92 5.12 -27.16 -3.30
CA PHE A 92 3.90 -27.65 -3.94
C PHE A 92 3.51 -26.69 -5.07
N LYS A 93 2.57 -27.12 -5.92
CA LYS A 93 2.06 -26.36 -7.07
C LYS A 93 0.56 -26.17 -6.99
N GLU A 94 0.04 -25.23 -7.78
CA GLU A 94 -1.38 -24.88 -7.86
C GLU A 94 -2.33 -26.05 -8.17
N THR A 95 -1.82 -27.08 -8.83
CA THR A 95 -2.58 -28.27 -9.24
C THR A 95 -2.58 -29.38 -8.18
N ASP A 96 -1.77 -29.25 -7.13
CA ASP A 96 -1.73 -30.27 -6.08
C ASP A 96 -3.06 -30.30 -5.33
N LEU A 97 -3.49 -31.49 -4.96
CA LEU A 97 -4.75 -31.71 -4.26
C LEU A 97 -4.51 -31.71 -2.76
N VAL A 98 -5.25 -30.86 -2.05
CA VAL A 98 -5.28 -30.81 -0.59
C VAL A 98 -6.50 -31.58 -0.11
N THR A 99 -6.27 -32.57 0.75
CA THR A 99 -7.35 -33.29 1.43
C THR A 99 -7.80 -32.49 2.64
N ILE A 100 -9.08 -32.09 2.66
CA ILE A 100 -9.63 -31.26 3.71
C ILE A 100 -9.83 -32.05 5.01
N GLY A 101 -9.27 -31.54 6.11
CA GLY A 101 -9.41 -32.06 7.46
C GLY A 101 -10.73 -31.68 8.14
N ASN A 102 -10.92 -32.17 9.38
CA ASN A 102 -12.09 -31.82 10.20
C ASN A 102 -12.02 -30.41 10.79
N ASP A 103 -10.81 -29.90 10.99
CA ASP A 103 -10.54 -28.58 11.56
C ASP A 103 -10.90 -27.43 10.59
N ALA A 104 -10.73 -27.65 9.28
CA ALA A 104 -11.18 -26.78 8.20
C ALA A 104 -12.69 -26.86 7.91
N TRP A 105 -13.45 -27.68 8.66
CA TRP A 105 -14.89 -27.83 8.41
C TRP A 105 -15.72 -26.79 9.18
N ALA A 106 -16.27 -25.83 8.44
CA ALA A 106 -17.13 -24.75 8.97
C ALA A 106 -18.24 -25.23 9.92
N THR A 107 -19.00 -26.27 9.54
CA THR A 107 -20.14 -26.74 10.36
C THR A 107 -19.67 -27.49 11.61
N GLY A 108 -18.49 -28.10 11.58
CA GLY A 108 -17.92 -28.81 12.72
C GLY A 108 -17.12 -27.92 13.68
N ASN A 109 -16.83 -26.68 13.30
CA ASN A 109 -15.97 -25.78 14.06
C ASN A 109 -16.70 -24.46 14.41
N PRO A 110 -17.10 -24.25 15.68
CA PRO A 110 -17.88 -23.08 16.09
C PRO A 110 -17.11 -21.75 15.95
N VAL A 111 -15.78 -21.77 15.86
CA VAL A 111 -14.94 -20.57 15.64
C VAL A 111 -15.31 -19.89 14.32
N PHE A 112 -15.79 -20.64 13.33
CA PHE A 112 -16.14 -20.13 12.02
C PHE A 112 -17.53 -19.49 11.92
N LYS A 113 -18.34 -19.55 12.99
CA LYS A 113 -19.71 -19.04 12.98
C LYS A 113 -19.72 -17.53 12.69
N GLY A 114 -20.38 -17.14 11.60
CA GLY A 114 -20.52 -15.73 11.19
C GLY A 114 -19.30 -15.16 10.45
N SER A 115 -18.34 -16.01 10.06
CA SER A 115 -17.16 -15.60 9.31
C SER A 115 -17.26 -15.93 7.81
N SER A 116 -16.33 -15.40 7.01
CA SER A 116 -16.23 -15.73 5.58
C SER A 116 -15.65 -17.13 5.36
N LEU A 117 -16.25 -17.91 4.46
CA LEU A 117 -15.97 -19.35 4.31
C LEU A 117 -16.09 -19.82 2.86
N MET A 118 -15.24 -20.75 2.42
CA MET A 118 -15.41 -21.52 1.18
C MET A 118 -16.44 -22.65 1.30
N PHE A 119 -16.85 -22.99 2.53
CA PHE A 119 -17.73 -24.11 2.87
C PHE A 119 -17.14 -25.48 2.54
N LEU A 120 -15.87 -25.66 2.90
CA LEU A 120 -15.15 -26.93 2.75
C LEU A 120 -15.74 -28.04 3.65
N LYS A 121 -15.60 -29.30 3.23
CA LYS A 121 -16.05 -30.48 3.99
C LYS A 121 -14.92 -31.51 4.10
N PRO A 122 -14.85 -32.28 5.20
CA PRO A 122 -13.81 -33.29 5.39
C PRO A 122 -13.77 -34.31 4.26
N GLY A 123 -12.57 -34.69 3.83
CA GLY A 123 -12.34 -35.65 2.75
C GLY A 123 -12.51 -35.09 1.33
N MET A 124 -12.95 -33.84 1.17
CA MET A 124 -12.84 -33.17 -0.13
C MET A 124 -11.38 -33.10 -0.57
N GLN A 125 -11.12 -33.27 -1.86
CA GLN A 125 -9.83 -33.00 -2.46
C GLN A 125 -9.94 -31.72 -3.29
N VAL A 126 -9.29 -30.66 -2.83
CA VAL A 126 -9.41 -29.33 -3.43
C VAL A 126 -8.05 -28.90 -3.97
N PRO A 127 -7.95 -28.44 -5.22
CA PRO A 127 -6.69 -27.92 -5.74
C PRO A 127 -6.20 -26.72 -4.94
N VAL A 128 -4.88 -26.63 -4.73
CA VAL A 128 -4.24 -25.47 -4.07
C VAL A 128 -4.69 -24.14 -4.69
N SER A 129 -4.82 -24.07 -6.03
CA SER A 129 -5.33 -22.89 -6.74
C SER A 129 -6.72 -22.44 -6.28
N GLN A 130 -7.63 -23.36 -5.96
CA GLN A 130 -8.96 -22.99 -5.47
C GLN A 130 -8.92 -22.50 -4.03
N LEU A 131 -8.11 -23.12 -3.18
CA LEU A 131 -7.94 -22.71 -1.78
C LEU A 131 -7.33 -21.31 -1.69
N ILE A 132 -6.26 -21.04 -2.44
CA ILE A 132 -5.64 -19.70 -2.50
C ILE A 132 -6.64 -18.66 -3.00
N ARG A 133 -7.48 -19.01 -3.98
CA ARG A 133 -8.57 -18.12 -4.43
C ARG A 133 -9.61 -17.89 -3.33
N GLY A 134 -9.98 -18.91 -2.57
CA GLY A 134 -10.87 -18.75 -1.43
C GLY A 134 -10.32 -17.81 -0.36
N ILE A 135 -9.02 -17.90 -0.07
CA ILE A 135 -8.34 -16.98 0.84
C ILE A 135 -8.37 -15.55 0.27
N ASN A 136 -7.90 -15.36 -0.97
CA ASN A 136 -7.66 -14.02 -1.52
C ASN A 136 -8.92 -13.30 -2.01
N LEU A 137 -9.91 -14.01 -2.55
CA LEU A 137 -11.14 -13.41 -3.07
C LEU A 137 -12.27 -13.42 -2.03
N GLN A 138 -12.40 -14.51 -1.28
CA GLN A 138 -13.51 -14.68 -0.34
C GLN A 138 -13.12 -14.41 1.11
N SER A 139 -11.83 -14.26 1.42
CA SER A 139 -11.35 -14.19 2.80
C SER A 139 -11.76 -15.44 3.60
N GLY A 140 -11.82 -16.60 2.94
CA GLY A 140 -12.28 -17.87 3.51
C GLY A 140 -11.37 -18.34 4.65
N ASN A 141 -11.90 -18.41 5.87
CA ASN A 141 -11.14 -18.85 7.05
C ASN A 141 -10.84 -20.35 7.05
N ASP A 142 -11.79 -21.16 6.57
CA ASP A 142 -11.63 -22.61 6.37
C ASP A 142 -10.52 -22.93 5.37
N ALA A 143 -10.39 -22.12 4.32
CA ALA A 143 -9.31 -22.24 3.34
C ALA A 143 -7.93 -21.96 3.94
N CYS A 144 -7.82 -20.96 4.83
CA CYS A 144 -6.58 -20.69 5.56
C CYS A 144 -6.14 -21.91 6.39
N VAL A 145 -7.08 -22.51 7.13
CA VAL A 145 -6.80 -23.69 7.96
C VAL A 145 -6.34 -24.87 7.10
N ALA A 146 -7.06 -25.18 6.02
CA ALA A 146 -6.67 -26.25 5.11
C ALA A 146 -5.27 -26.05 4.50
N MET A 147 -4.94 -24.82 4.11
CA MET A 147 -3.61 -24.51 3.57
C MET A 147 -2.51 -24.50 4.64
N ALA A 148 -2.81 -24.10 5.86
CA ALA A 148 -1.84 -24.13 6.97
C ALA A 148 -1.42 -25.56 7.29
N ASP A 149 -2.38 -26.46 7.41
CA ASP A 149 -2.14 -27.88 7.62
C ASP A 149 -1.38 -28.51 6.46
N PHE A 150 -1.76 -28.19 5.22
CA PHE A 150 -1.06 -28.71 4.04
C PHE A 150 0.38 -28.20 3.92
N ALA A 151 0.63 -26.91 4.18
CA ALA A 151 1.92 -26.28 3.96
C ALA A 151 2.92 -26.52 5.10
N ALA A 152 2.44 -26.60 6.34
CA ALA A 152 3.29 -26.65 7.54
C ALA A 152 2.99 -27.85 8.46
N GLY A 153 1.96 -28.65 8.18
CA GLY A 153 1.56 -29.82 8.97
C GLY A 153 0.65 -29.50 10.16
N SER A 154 0.60 -28.23 10.60
CA SER A 154 -0.37 -27.74 11.58
C SER A 154 -0.51 -26.22 11.52
N GLN A 155 -1.63 -25.71 12.03
CA GLN A 155 -1.86 -24.28 12.23
C GLN A 155 -0.77 -23.62 13.10
N ASP A 156 -0.34 -24.26 14.19
CA ASP A 156 0.71 -23.71 15.07
C ASP A 156 2.06 -23.59 14.35
N ALA A 157 2.45 -24.61 13.57
CA ALA A 157 3.68 -24.58 12.79
C ALA A 157 3.60 -23.49 11.71
N PHE A 158 2.42 -23.29 11.12
CA PHE A 158 2.19 -22.22 10.15
C PHE A 158 2.30 -20.83 10.81
N CYS A 159 1.66 -20.61 11.96
CA CYS A 159 1.77 -19.36 12.72
C CYS A 159 3.21 -19.06 13.12
N TRP A 160 3.99 -20.08 13.48
CA TRP A 160 5.42 -19.90 13.76
C TRP A 160 6.19 -19.41 12.51
N LEU A 161 5.89 -19.94 11.31
CA LEU A 161 6.47 -19.44 10.06
C LEU A 161 6.08 -17.98 9.79
N ASP A 162 4.82 -17.61 10.04
CA ASP A 162 4.34 -16.23 9.92
C ASP A 162 5.11 -15.28 10.85
N GLU A 163 5.42 -15.72 12.08
CA GLU A 163 6.17 -14.92 13.05
C GLU A 163 7.64 -14.72 12.67
N GLN A 164 8.28 -15.69 12.02
CA GLN A 164 9.68 -15.57 11.57
C GLN A 164 9.89 -14.57 10.42
N LEU A 165 8.81 -14.15 9.78
CA LEU A 165 8.85 -13.26 8.61
C LEU A 165 8.43 -11.81 8.94
N ARG A 166 8.20 -11.52 10.23
CA ARG A 166 7.92 -10.17 10.74
C ARG A 166 9.18 -9.35 10.97
#